data_AF-A0A7Y5KB90-F1
#
_entry.id   AF-A0A7Y5KB90-F1
#
_cell.length_a   1.000
_cell.length_b   1.000
_cell.length_c   1.000
_cell.angle_alpha   90.00
_cell.angle_beta   90.00
_cell.angle_gamma   90.00
#
_symmetry.space_group_name_H-M   'P 1'
#
loop_
_entity.id
_entity.type
_entity.pdbx_description
1 polymer ?
#
loop_
_entity_poly.entity_id
_entity_poly.type
_entity_poly.pdbx_seq_one_letter_code
_entity_poly.pdbx_strand_id
1 'polypeptide(L)' 'DGSGDEEWNLITSSNQVIVSGVYIAVVTNSDTGESEIVKFVVIR' A
#
# COMPACT_ATOMS: atom_id res chain seq x y z
N ASP A 1 12.18 -7.04 -10.26
CA ASP A 1 13.06 -5.96 -10.77
C ASP A 1 12.44 -4.56 -10.59
N GLY A 2 11.36 -4.42 -9.79
CA GLY A 2 10.74 -3.12 -9.54
C GLY A 2 9.96 -2.56 -10.74
N SER A 3 9.75 -3.38 -11.77
CA SER A 3 8.90 -3.12 -12.95
C SER A 3 7.49 -2.63 -12.60
N GLY A 4 6.95 -3.01 -11.43
CA GLY A 4 5.56 -2.76 -11.07
C GLY A 4 4.56 -3.50 -11.96
N ASP A 5 5.00 -4.58 -12.63
CA ASP A 5 4.18 -5.41 -13.53
C ASP A 5 3.44 -6.54 -12.80
N GLU A 6 3.69 -6.71 -11.49
CA GLU A 6 2.94 -7.64 -10.65
C GLU A 6 1.50 -7.16 -10.47
N GLU A 7 0.54 -8.07 -10.72
CA GLU A 7 -0.86 -7.83 -10.43
C GLU A 7 -1.09 -7.83 -8.91
N TRP A 8 -1.59 -6.71 -8.38
CA TRP A 8 -1.86 -6.55 -6.95
C TRP A 8 -3.33 -6.81 -6.64
N ASN A 9 -3.60 -7.53 -5.55
CA ASN A 9 -4.96 -7.73 -5.07
C ASN A 9 -5.50 -6.43 -4.45
N LEU A 10 -6.47 -5.81 -5.12
CA LEU A 10 -7.10 -4.55 -4.71
C LEU A 10 -8.41 -4.74 -3.92
N ILE A 11 -8.72 -5.98 -3.49
CA ILE A 11 -9.94 -6.32 -2.75
C ILE A 11 -9.69 -6.27 -1.24
N THR A 12 -10.49 -5.46 -0.55
CA THR A 12 -10.47 -5.37 0.92
C THR A 12 -11.15 -6.56 1.58
N SER A 13 -10.97 -6.72 2.90
CA SER A 13 -11.66 -7.75 3.69
C SER A 13 -13.19 -7.64 3.66
N SER A 14 -13.73 -6.48 3.29
CA SER A 14 -15.17 -6.24 3.09
C SER A 14 -15.65 -6.57 1.67
N ASN A 15 -14.80 -7.22 0.86
CA ASN A 15 -15.05 -7.55 -0.54
C ASN A 15 -15.34 -6.32 -1.43
N GLN A 16 -14.73 -5.18 -1.08
CA GLN A 16 -14.81 -3.93 -1.82
C GLN A 16 -13.48 -3.63 -2.51
N VAL A 17 -13.53 -3.12 -3.73
CA VAL A 17 -12.37 -2.70 -4.51
C VAL A 17 -11.87 -1.33 -3.99
N ILE A 18 -10.57 -1.17 -3.76
CA ILE A 18 -9.98 0.14 -3.45
C ILE A 18 -10.02 1.07 -4.68
N VAL A 19 -10.15 2.38 -4.45
CA VAL A 19 -10.32 3.38 -5.53
C VAL A 19 -9.01 4.06 -5.90
N SER A 20 -8.96 4.73 -7.05
CA SER A 20 -7.83 5.58 -7.41
C SER A 20 -7.66 6.69 -6.37
N GLY A 21 -6.43 6.92 -5.89
CA GLY A 21 -6.17 7.88 -4.83
C GLY A 21 -4.74 7.83 -4.29
N VAL A 22 -4.42 8.80 -3.43
CA VAL A 22 -3.16 8.82 -2.67
C VAL A 22 -3.38 8.07 -1.36
N TYR A 23 -2.54 7.09 -1.11
CA TYR A 23 -2.54 6.28 0.10
C TYR A 23 -1.28 6.55 0.91
N ILE A 24 -1.41 6.47 2.24
CA ILE A 24 -0.31 6.63 3.19
C ILE A 24 -0.20 5.34 4.00
N ALA A 25 0.95 4.69 3.91
CA ALA A 25 1.31 3.58 4.78
C ALA A 25 2.25 4.08 5.88
N VAL A 26 2.00 3.66 7.11
CA VAL A 26 2.91 3.83 8.24
C VAL A 26 3.54 2.47 8.50
N VAL A 27 4.83 2.35 8.25
CA VAL A 27 5.58 1.12 8.41
C VAL A 27 6.38 1.22 9.69
N THR A 28 6.09 0.35 10.67
CA THR A 28 6.77 0.35 11.96
C THR A 28 7.69 -0.85 12.07
N ASN A 29 8.96 -0.60 12.36
CA ASN A 29 9.92 -1.63 12.74
C ASN A 29 9.52 -2.20 14.10
N SER A 30 9.21 -3.50 14.15
CA SER A 30 8.73 -4.14 15.38
C SER A 30 9.82 -4.35 16.44
N ASP A 31 11.11 -4.31 16.06
CA ASP A 31 12.24 -4.49 16.96
C ASP A 31 12.75 -3.16 17.54
N THR A 32 12.77 -2.10 16.73
CA THR A 32 13.28 -0.77 17.15
C THR A 32 12.18 0.22 17.53
N GLY A 33 10.94 -0.02 17.09
CA GLY A 33 9.82 0.90 17.25
C GLY A 33 9.86 2.11 16.30
N GLU A 34 10.88 2.23 15.46
CA GLU A 34 10.98 3.31 14.47
C GLU A 34 9.89 3.16 13.41
N SER A 35 9.35 4.29 12.94
CA SER A 35 8.31 4.30 11.93
C SER A 35 8.69 5.15 10.73
N GLU A 36 8.35 4.67 9.54
CA GLU A 36 8.51 5.37 8.27
C GLU A 36 7.13 5.63 7.64
N ILE A 37 6.97 6.79 7.01
CA ILE A 37 5.76 7.16 6.27
C ILE A 37 6.03 7.00 4.78
N VAL A 38 5.30 6.09 4.14
CA VAL A 38 5.37 5.84 2.70
C VAL A 38 4.09 6.35 2.04
N LYS A 39 4.24 7.19 1.01
CA LYS A 39 3.12 7.71 0.22
C LYS A 39 3.15 7.10 -1.18
N PHE A 40 2.01 6.60 -1.65
CA PHE A 40 1.90 6.03 -2.98
C PHE A 40 0.53 6.36 -3.61
N VAL A 41 0.45 6.21 -4.93
CA VAL A 41 -0.77 6.50 -5.70
C VAL A 41 -1.26 5.21 -6.31
N VAL A 42 -2.56 4.95 -6.17
CA VAL A 42 -3.26 3.91 -6.92
C VAL A 42 -3.95 4.58 -8.10
N ILE A 43 -3.68 4.08 -9.31
CA ILE A 43 -4.30 4.53 -10.56
C ILE A 43 -4.94 3.30 -11.21
N ARG A 44 -6.20 3.43 -11.61
CA ARG A 44 -6.95 2.44 -12.39
C ARG A 44 -7.30 3.00 -13.75
#